data_AF-F3KGF2-F1
#
_entry.id   AF-F3KGF2-F1
#
_cell.length_a   1.000
_cell.length_b   1.000
_cell.length_c   1.000
_cell.angle_alpha   90.00
_cell.angle_beta   90.00
_cell.angle_gamma   90.00
#
_symmetry.space_group_name_H-M   'P 1'
#
loop_
_entity.id
_entity.type
_entity.pdbx_description
1 polymer ?
#
loop_
_entity_poly.entity_id
_entity_poly.type
_entity_poly.pdbx_seq_one_letter_code
_entity_poly.pdbx_strand_id
1 'polypeptide(L)'
;MTTKAPFDSATGFLPINDPLTALSEPFIDWEQTAQQLPKWLLSDHLRDQLEQLPPFPVDKLSHPAEFERAMLILSFLGHAYVWGANSPSAHLPARLAVPWFQVAGQLNRPPVLSYASYALYNWRRLDRTRPVELGNIALLQNFWGGVDEEWFILIHIDIEARAKPAIAALRPALAAVANNNTEQLLHNLTCIQLALQEIYKTLQRMPEFCSPLIYYQRVRPFIHGWNNNPSLPDGLYYEGVDAYQNKAQQFRGETGAQSTIIPALDTLLGIEHEDDPLKAYLLEMRNYMPTQHRNLLTQLGCRTKVA
;
A
#
# COMPACT_ATOMS: atom_id res chain seq x y z
N MET A 1 28.66 1.41 6.13
CA MET A 1 27.57 1.29 7.12
C MET A 1 26.48 0.46 6.47
N THR A 2 26.26 -0.77 6.93
CA THR A 2 25.20 -1.65 6.44
C THR A 2 23.85 -1.02 6.80
N THR A 3 23.16 -0.46 5.82
CA THR A 3 21.77 -0.06 5.93
C THR A 3 20.98 -1.30 6.36
N LYS A 4 20.34 -1.25 7.54
CA LYS A 4 19.43 -2.31 7.98
C LYS A 4 18.41 -2.56 6.86
N ALA A 5 18.14 -3.82 6.55
CA ALA A 5 17.10 -4.15 5.57
C ALA A 5 15.79 -3.46 5.99
N PRO A 6 15.03 -2.85 5.06
CA PRO A 6 13.84 -2.06 5.39
C PRO A 6 12.65 -2.90 5.88
N PHE A 7 12.84 -4.21 6.03
CA PHE A 7 11.85 -5.19 6.48
C PHE A 7 12.51 -6.21 7.40
N ASP A 8 11.83 -6.53 8.50
CA ASP A 8 12.14 -7.65 9.40
C ASP A 8 10.83 -8.38 9.71
N SER A 9 10.77 -9.69 9.45
CA SER A 9 9.59 -10.50 9.80
C SER A 9 9.27 -10.45 11.30
N ALA A 10 10.26 -10.19 12.15
CA ALA A 10 10.04 -9.99 13.58
C ALA A 10 9.27 -8.69 13.91
N THR A 11 9.22 -7.72 12.98
CA THR A 11 8.51 -6.45 13.15
C THR A 11 7.16 -6.40 12.42
N GLY A 12 6.79 -7.43 11.67
CA GLY A 12 5.60 -7.42 10.81
C GLY A 12 5.86 -6.74 9.46
N PHE A 13 4.80 -6.50 8.68
CA PHE A 13 4.89 -5.89 7.34
C PHE A 13 4.78 -4.36 7.32
N LEU A 14 4.49 -3.73 8.45
CA LEU A 14 4.69 -2.28 8.60
C LEU A 14 6.18 -1.95 8.50
N PRO A 15 6.53 -0.75 8.02
CA PRO A 15 7.92 -0.31 7.98
C PRO A 15 8.52 -0.28 9.39
N ILE A 16 9.80 -0.65 9.50
CA ILE A 16 10.53 -0.71 10.79
C ILE A 16 10.53 0.65 11.51
N ASN A 17 10.64 1.73 10.73
CA ASN A 17 10.55 3.10 11.22
C ASN A 17 9.22 3.71 10.76
N ASP A 18 8.69 4.64 11.54
CA ASP A 18 7.53 5.44 11.13
C ASP A 18 7.77 6.05 9.74
N PRO A 19 6.75 6.09 8.87
CA PRO A 19 6.85 6.73 7.57
C PRO A 19 7.34 8.18 7.66
N LEU A 20 8.13 8.58 6.65
CA LEU A 20 8.57 9.97 6.53
C LEU A 20 7.34 10.87 6.31
N THR A 21 7.17 11.88 7.17
CA THR A 21 5.95 12.70 7.18
C THR A 21 5.97 13.81 6.13
N ALA A 22 7.14 14.22 5.68
CA ALA A 22 7.31 15.23 4.64
C ALA A 22 8.69 15.12 3.97
N LEU A 23 8.76 15.43 2.68
CA LEU A 23 9.98 15.77 1.95
C LEU A 23 10.32 17.25 2.20
N SER A 24 11.60 17.54 2.44
CA SER A 24 12.08 18.92 2.59
C SER A 24 12.25 19.60 1.22
N GLU A 25 12.84 20.80 1.17
CA GLU A 25 13.28 21.38 -0.10
C GLU A 25 14.09 20.37 -0.93
N PRO A 26 13.89 20.28 -2.26
CA PRO A 26 13.08 21.16 -3.11
C PRO A 26 11.63 20.69 -3.39
N PHE A 27 10.99 19.92 -2.48
CA PHE A 27 9.69 19.28 -2.72
C PHE A 27 8.47 20.05 -2.16
N ILE A 28 8.65 21.27 -1.66
CA ILE A 28 7.63 21.97 -0.85
C ILE A 28 6.30 22.16 -1.62
N ASP A 29 6.33 22.55 -2.89
CA ASP A 29 5.10 22.77 -3.68
C ASP A 29 4.27 21.49 -3.85
N TRP A 30 4.95 20.35 -4.00
CA TRP A 30 4.34 19.03 -4.08
C TRP A 30 3.73 18.60 -2.75
N GLU A 31 4.45 18.80 -1.65
CA GLU A 31 3.98 18.54 -0.29
C GLU A 31 2.75 19.37 0.06
N GLN A 32 2.79 20.68 -0.21
CA GLN A 32 1.67 21.58 0.08
C GLN A 32 0.43 21.22 -0.75
N THR A 33 0.62 20.90 -2.03
CA THR A 33 -0.50 20.49 -2.91
C THR A 33 -1.11 19.19 -2.45
N ALA A 34 -0.31 18.21 -2.06
CA ALA A 34 -0.76 16.94 -1.50
C ALA A 34 -1.53 17.14 -0.19
N GLN A 35 -1.01 17.94 0.74
CA GLN A 35 -1.68 18.25 2.00
C GLN A 35 -3.04 18.96 1.81
N GLN A 36 -3.17 19.78 0.76
CA GLN A 36 -4.40 20.49 0.41
C GLN A 36 -5.29 19.72 -0.57
N LEU A 37 -4.95 18.47 -0.93
CA LEU A 37 -5.68 17.67 -1.90
C LEU A 37 -7.21 17.59 -1.63
N PRO A 38 -7.69 17.41 -0.37
CA PRO A 38 -9.13 17.44 -0.10
C PRO A 38 -9.81 18.75 -0.48
N LYS A 39 -9.09 19.87 -0.45
CA LYS A 39 -9.60 21.19 -0.84
C LYS A 39 -9.56 21.36 -2.35
N TRP A 40 -8.49 20.87 -3.00
CA TRP A 40 -8.39 20.91 -4.46
C TRP A 40 -9.42 20.03 -5.16
N LEU A 41 -9.80 18.89 -4.57
CA LEU A 41 -10.88 18.03 -5.09
C LEU A 41 -12.26 18.69 -5.09
N LEU A 42 -12.44 19.80 -4.36
CA LEU A 42 -13.66 20.60 -4.36
C LEU A 42 -13.62 21.74 -5.38
N SER A 43 -12.50 21.94 -6.07
CA SER A 43 -12.33 23.01 -7.06
C SER A 43 -12.36 22.48 -8.48
N ASP A 44 -12.76 23.34 -9.42
CA ASP A 44 -12.72 23.03 -10.85
C ASP A 44 -11.30 23.16 -11.46
N HIS A 45 -10.29 23.43 -10.62
CA HIS A 45 -8.92 23.78 -11.03
C HIS A 45 -7.86 22.75 -10.63
N LEU A 46 -8.26 21.58 -10.09
CA LEU A 46 -7.30 20.55 -9.65
C LEU A 46 -6.29 20.18 -10.74
N ARG A 47 -6.75 19.93 -11.98
CA ARG A 47 -5.86 19.53 -13.08
C ARG A 47 -4.89 20.65 -13.47
N ASP A 48 -5.40 21.87 -13.61
CA ASP A 48 -4.60 23.06 -13.91
C ASP A 48 -3.51 23.26 -12.85
N GLN A 49 -3.88 23.14 -11.57
CA GLN A 49 -2.94 23.26 -10.45
C GLN A 49 -1.83 22.19 -10.52
N LEU A 50 -2.18 20.94 -10.80
CA LEU A 50 -1.21 19.84 -10.88
C LEU A 50 -0.27 19.96 -12.07
N GLU A 51 -0.74 20.47 -13.21
CA GLU A 51 0.08 20.68 -14.40
C GLU A 51 1.06 21.85 -14.25
N GLN A 52 0.67 22.86 -13.46
CA GLN A 52 1.47 24.05 -13.16
C GLN A 52 2.53 23.83 -12.07
N LEU A 53 2.53 22.69 -11.38
CA LEU A 53 3.57 22.36 -10.41
C LEU A 53 4.97 22.41 -11.05
N PRO A 54 6.01 22.79 -10.28
CA PRO A 54 7.38 22.68 -10.77
C PRO A 54 7.73 21.21 -11.10
N PRO A 55 8.71 20.96 -11.98
CA PRO A 55 9.20 19.61 -12.21
C PRO A 55 9.51 18.88 -10.89
N PHE A 56 8.99 17.67 -10.71
CA PHE A 56 9.27 16.87 -9.52
C PHE A 56 10.76 16.47 -9.51
N PRO A 57 11.55 16.87 -8.50
CA PRO A 57 13.00 16.71 -8.51
C PRO A 57 13.43 15.30 -8.05
N VAL A 58 13.11 14.27 -8.85
CA VAL A 58 13.38 12.85 -8.52
C VAL A 58 14.86 12.60 -8.23
N ASP A 59 15.76 13.30 -8.91
CA ASP A 59 17.23 13.20 -8.73
C ASP A 59 17.71 13.67 -7.35
N LYS A 60 16.85 14.34 -6.57
CA LYS A 60 17.14 14.79 -5.20
C LYS A 60 16.70 13.79 -4.14
N LEU A 61 15.94 12.74 -4.51
CA LEU A 61 15.61 11.65 -3.59
C LEU A 61 16.85 10.77 -3.39
N SER A 62 17.18 10.49 -2.14
CA SER A 62 18.42 9.81 -1.76
C SER A 62 18.20 8.64 -0.79
N HIS A 63 17.18 8.74 0.06
CA HIS A 63 16.92 7.75 1.10
C HIS A 63 15.65 6.94 0.78
N PRO A 64 15.59 5.62 1.10
CA PRO A 64 14.41 4.79 0.82
C PRO A 64 13.09 5.37 1.33
N ALA A 65 13.11 6.02 2.50
CA ALA A 65 11.92 6.68 3.07
C ALA A 65 11.44 7.89 2.24
N GLU A 66 12.35 8.59 1.56
CA GLU A 66 12.01 9.68 0.64
C GLU A 66 11.33 9.14 -0.61
N PHE A 67 11.80 8.01 -1.16
CA PHE A 67 11.13 7.34 -2.28
C PHE A 67 9.72 6.88 -1.90
N GLU A 68 9.52 6.33 -0.70
CA GLU A 68 8.19 5.94 -0.22
C GLU A 68 7.26 7.14 -0.05
N ARG A 69 7.75 8.26 0.51
CA ARG A 69 6.97 9.50 0.61
C ARG A 69 6.65 10.10 -0.75
N ALA A 70 7.60 10.11 -1.69
CA ALA A 70 7.37 10.55 -3.05
C ALA A 70 6.33 9.68 -3.76
N MET A 71 6.41 8.35 -3.60
CA MET A 71 5.44 7.41 -4.15
C MET A 71 4.03 7.66 -3.60
N LEU A 72 3.92 7.91 -2.29
CA LEU A 72 2.66 8.28 -1.64
C LEU A 72 2.05 9.54 -2.29
N ILE A 73 2.82 10.64 -2.37
CA ILE A 73 2.35 11.91 -2.94
C ILE A 73 1.93 11.73 -4.40
N LEU A 74 2.79 11.16 -5.23
CA LEU A 74 2.53 10.98 -6.66
C LEU A 74 1.34 10.05 -6.90
N SER A 75 1.14 9.05 -6.04
CA SER A 75 -0.02 8.15 -6.14
C SER A 75 -1.34 8.84 -5.85
N PHE A 76 -1.42 9.62 -4.78
CA PHE A 76 -2.64 10.37 -4.45
C PHE A 76 -2.92 11.48 -5.47
N LEU A 77 -1.91 12.26 -5.85
CA LEU A 77 -2.09 13.32 -6.85
C LEU A 77 -2.43 12.75 -8.24
N GLY A 78 -1.80 11.65 -8.64
CA GLY A 78 -2.10 10.95 -9.90
C GLY A 78 -3.53 10.40 -9.94
N HIS A 79 -3.96 9.72 -8.88
CA HIS A 79 -5.34 9.23 -8.78
C HIS A 79 -6.36 10.37 -8.71
N ALA A 80 -6.04 11.47 -8.03
CA ALA A 80 -6.88 12.66 -8.02
C ALA A 80 -6.97 13.34 -9.39
N TYR A 81 -5.87 13.39 -10.15
CA TYR A 81 -5.90 13.91 -11.53
C TYR A 81 -6.83 13.07 -12.42
N VAL A 82 -6.73 11.74 -12.30
CA VAL A 82 -7.54 10.80 -13.06
C VAL A 82 -9.01 10.91 -12.65
N TRP A 83 -9.34 10.76 -11.38
CA TRP A 83 -10.71 10.56 -10.88
C TRP A 83 -11.39 11.81 -10.32
N GLY A 84 -10.65 12.84 -9.96
CA GLY A 84 -11.12 13.97 -9.15
C GLY A 84 -11.84 15.08 -9.89
N ALA A 85 -11.97 15.00 -11.21
CA ALA A 85 -12.76 15.95 -12.01
C ALA A 85 -14.10 15.33 -12.42
N ASN A 86 -14.96 16.12 -13.07
CA ASN A 86 -16.30 15.68 -13.53
C ASN A 86 -16.29 14.41 -14.41
N SER A 87 -15.20 14.17 -15.14
CA SER A 87 -14.98 12.96 -15.92
C SER A 87 -13.56 12.42 -15.73
N PRO A 88 -13.38 11.10 -15.78
CA PRO A 88 -12.07 10.50 -15.61
C PRO A 88 -11.15 10.86 -16.78
N SER A 89 -9.86 11.11 -16.48
CA SER A 89 -8.85 11.34 -17.52
C SER A 89 -8.24 10.01 -17.98
N ALA A 90 -8.21 9.77 -19.29
CA ALA A 90 -7.47 8.66 -19.89
C ALA A 90 -5.97 8.95 -20.07
N HIS A 91 -5.56 10.20 -19.84
CA HIS A 91 -4.18 10.66 -19.99
C HIS A 91 -3.69 11.26 -18.68
N LEU A 92 -2.51 10.84 -18.26
CA LEU A 92 -1.80 11.42 -17.14
C LEU A 92 -0.66 12.29 -17.69
N PRO A 93 -0.63 13.60 -17.37
CA PRO A 93 0.33 14.52 -17.95
C PRO A 93 1.75 14.16 -17.54
N ALA A 94 2.72 14.46 -18.40
CA ALA A 94 4.13 14.15 -18.17
C ALA A 94 4.67 14.69 -16.84
N ARG A 95 4.08 15.80 -16.35
CA ARG A 95 4.37 16.41 -15.05
C ARG A 95 4.19 15.44 -13.87
N LEU A 96 3.22 14.52 -13.97
CA LEU A 96 2.95 13.48 -12.98
C LEU A 96 3.49 12.12 -13.42
N ALA A 97 3.28 11.77 -14.70
CA ALA A 97 3.57 10.45 -15.23
C ALA A 97 5.06 10.07 -15.16
N VAL A 98 5.95 10.97 -15.60
CA VAL A 98 7.40 10.72 -15.63
C VAL A 98 7.99 10.51 -14.25
N PRO A 99 7.81 11.42 -13.26
CA PRO A 99 8.39 11.20 -11.95
C PRO A 99 7.76 10.02 -11.21
N TRP A 100 6.46 9.77 -11.39
CA TRP A 100 5.81 8.62 -10.79
C TRP A 100 6.37 7.31 -11.33
N PHE A 101 6.57 7.20 -12.64
CA PHE A 101 7.23 6.05 -13.25
C PHE A 101 8.64 5.84 -12.70
N GLN A 102 9.44 6.91 -12.59
CA GLN A 102 10.81 6.83 -12.09
C GLN A 102 10.87 6.37 -10.62
N VAL A 103 10.05 6.96 -9.75
CA VAL A 103 9.97 6.59 -8.32
C VAL A 103 9.44 5.15 -8.16
N ALA A 104 8.39 4.80 -8.90
CA ALA A 104 7.82 3.45 -8.88
C ALA A 104 8.84 2.39 -9.33
N GLY A 105 9.65 2.71 -10.35
CA GLY A 105 10.78 1.90 -10.80
C GLY A 105 11.83 1.66 -9.72
N GLN A 106 12.22 2.70 -8.96
CA GLN A 106 13.14 2.56 -7.82
C GLN A 106 12.58 1.62 -6.74
N LEU A 107 11.26 1.66 -6.53
CA LEU A 107 10.56 0.84 -5.54
C LEU A 107 10.14 -0.54 -6.08
N ASN A 108 10.39 -0.82 -7.37
CA ASN A 108 9.97 -2.03 -8.08
C ASN A 108 8.46 -2.32 -7.94
N ARG A 109 7.63 -1.27 -8.00
CA ARG A 109 6.17 -1.34 -7.98
C ARG A 109 5.59 -0.58 -9.18
N PRO A 110 4.36 -0.87 -9.61
CA PRO A 110 3.72 -0.11 -10.69
C PRO A 110 3.36 1.33 -10.24
N PRO A 111 3.37 2.33 -11.14
CA PRO A 111 2.99 3.71 -10.84
C PRO A 111 1.46 3.87 -10.72
N VAL A 112 0.89 3.27 -9.67
CA VAL A 112 -0.53 3.29 -9.30
C VAL A 112 -0.65 3.32 -7.79
N LEU A 113 -1.74 3.88 -7.26
CA LEU A 113 -2.04 3.82 -5.84
C LEU A 113 -2.29 2.36 -5.45
N SER A 114 -1.34 1.81 -4.70
CA SER A 114 -1.34 0.45 -4.18
C SER A 114 -1.51 0.46 -2.66
N TYR A 115 -1.81 -0.69 -2.07
CA TYR A 115 -1.95 -0.88 -0.63
C TYR A 115 -0.72 -0.41 0.15
N ALA A 116 0.48 -0.56 -0.42
CA ALA A 116 1.70 -0.11 0.21
C ALA A 116 1.70 1.43 0.38
N SER A 117 1.35 2.18 -0.66
CA SER A 117 1.26 3.64 -0.58
C SER A 117 -0.02 4.12 0.09
N TYR A 118 -1.10 3.34 0.08
CA TYR A 118 -2.37 3.74 0.68
C TYR A 118 -2.42 3.50 2.19
N ALA A 119 -1.81 2.40 2.67
CA ALA A 119 -1.80 1.99 4.07
C ALA A 119 -0.38 1.94 4.67
N LEU A 120 0.50 1.04 4.20
CA LEU A 120 1.78 0.73 4.89
C LEU A 120 2.67 1.96 5.15
N TYR A 121 2.72 2.89 4.21
CA TYR A 121 3.55 4.10 4.26
C TYR A 121 2.75 5.40 4.46
N ASN A 122 1.44 5.33 4.79
CA ASN A 122 0.54 6.48 4.89
C ASN A 122 0.07 6.77 6.32
N TRP A 123 0.98 6.78 7.30
CA TRP A 123 0.59 7.02 8.68
C TRP A 123 1.69 7.68 9.50
N ARG A 124 1.28 8.27 10.61
CA ARG A 124 2.17 8.72 11.69
C ARG A 124 1.52 8.44 13.04
N ARG A 125 2.35 8.31 14.08
CA ARG A 125 1.88 8.32 15.45
C ARG A 125 1.54 9.75 15.91
N LEU A 126 0.48 9.87 16.69
CA LEU A 126 0.12 11.08 17.43
C LEU A 126 1.06 11.25 18.63
N ASP A 127 1.28 10.16 19.38
CA ASP A 127 2.31 10.04 20.41
C ASP A 127 3.32 8.96 20.01
N ARG A 128 4.56 9.39 19.75
CA ARG A 128 5.67 8.52 19.30
C ARG A 128 6.17 7.56 20.38
N THR A 129 5.79 7.75 21.64
CA THR A 129 6.14 6.82 22.74
C THR A 129 5.16 5.65 22.84
N ARG A 130 3.97 5.78 22.23
CA ARG A 130 2.92 4.77 22.20
C ARG A 130 3.04 3.86 20.96
N PRO A 131 2.44 2.66 20.99
CA PRO A 131 2.47 1.73 19.86
C PRO A 131 1.68 2.25 18.66
N VAL A 132 1.87 1.60 17.51
CA VAL A 132 1.06 1.77 16.31
C VAL A 132 -0.27 1.05 16.55
N GLU A 133 -1.30 1.80 16.92
CA GLU A 133 -2.63 1.27 17.20
C GLU A 133 -3.72 2.32 16.99
N LEU A 134 -4.95 1.86 16.70
CA LEU A 134 -6.13 2.74 16.63
C LEU A 134 -6.22 3.65 17.87
N GLY A 135 -6.47 4.93 17.64
CA GLY A 135 -6.47 5.96 18.69
C GLY A 135 -5.08 6.57 18.98
N ASN A 136 -4.01 6.08 18.37
CA ASN A 136 -2.68 6.71 18.40
C ASN A 136 -2.07 6.95 17.01
N ILE A 137 -2.78 6.61 15.92
CA ILE A 137 -2.31 6.82 14.55
C ILE A 137 -3.25 7.75 13.77
N ALA A 138 -2.68 8.46 12.80
CA ALA A 138 -3.40 9.30 11.85
C ALA A 138 -2.74 9.22 10.47
N LEU A 139 -3.50 9.46 9.40
CA LEU A 139 -2.96 9.43 8.05
C LEU A 139 -2.06 10.62 7.75
N LEU A 140 -1.20 10.43 6.76
CA LEU A 140 -0.39 11.51 6.18
C LEU A 140 -1.07 12.16 4.98
N GLN A 141 -1.88 11.38 4.25
CA GLN A 141 -2.55 11.78 3.03
C GLN A 141 -3.92 11.10 2.93
N ASN A 142 -4.92 11.86 2.51
CA ASN A 142 -6.26 11.40 2.17
C ASN A 142 -6.76 12.15 0.92
N PHE A 143 -7.85 11.69 0.32
CA PHE A 143 -8.58 12.36 -0.75
C PHE A 143 -9.59 13.34 -0.15
N TRP A 144 -10.84 12.94 0.01
CA TRP A 144 -11.92 13.82 0.49
C TRP A 144 -13.04 13.04 1.21
N GLY A 145 -12.81 11.76 1.51
CA GLY A 145 -13.79 10.92 2.19
C GLY A 145 -13.90 11.19 3.70
N GLY A 146 -13.06 12.08 4.23
CA GLY A 146 -13.14 12.54 5.61
C GLY A 146 -12.88 11.42 6.62
N VAL A 147 -13.68 11.37 7.69
CA VAL A 147 -13.51 10.37 8.76
C VAL A 147 -13.66 8.94 8.26
N ASP A 148 -14.52 8.69 7.26
CA ASP A 148 -14.73 7.37 6.68
C ASP A 148 -13.51 6.84 5.94
N GLU A 149 -12.79 7.72 5.26
CA GLU A 149 -11.53 7.39 4.58
C GLU A 149 -10.40 7.16 5.58
N GLU A 150 -10.24 8.08 6.54
CA GLU A 150 -9.29 7.93 7.64
C GLU A 150 -9.48 6.59 8.33
N TRP A 151 -10.71 6.29 8.78
CA TRP A 151 -11.01 5.08 9.51
C TRP A 151 -10.78 3.82 8.69
N PHE A 152 -11.20 3.80 7.42
CA PHE A 152 -10.98 2.67 6.53
C PHE A 152 -9.51 2.29 6.46
N ILE A 153 -8.62 3.28 6.27
CA ILE A 153 -7.19 3.04 6.11
C ILE A 153 -6.53 2.72 7.46
N LEU A 154 -6.89 3.44 8.54
CA LEU A 154 -6.33 3.20 9.88
C LEU A 154 -6.68 1.81 10.42
N ILE A 155 -7.85 1.25 10.09
CA ILE A 155 -8.21 -0.14 10.40
C ILE A 155 -7.20 -1.10 9.77
N HIS A 156 -6.82 -0.89 8.50
CA HIS A 156 -5.85 -1.74 7.81
C HIS A 156 -4.44 -1.58 8.40
N ILE A 157 -4.03 -0.38 8.81
CA ILE A 157 -2.75 -0.16 9.47
C ILE A 157 -2.70 -0.87 10.84
N ASP A 158 -3.78 -0.81 11.63
CA ASP A 158 -3.85 -1.54 12.90
C ASP A 158 -3.87 -3.05 12.68
N ILE A 159 -4.55 -3.57 11.64
CA ILE A 159 -4.47 -4.99 11.24
C ILE A 159 -3.02 -5.41 10.98
N GLU A 160 -2.26 -4.62 10.22
CA GLU A 160 -0.84 -4.89 9.94
C GLU A 160 0.02 -4.86 11.22
N ALA A 161 -0.29 -3.96 12.16
CA ALA A 161 0.37 -3.93 13.47
C ALA A 161 0.03 -5.17 14.33
N ARG A 162 -1.25 -5.58 14.37
CA ARG A 162 -1.73 -6.76 15.11
C ARG A 162 -1.21 -8.07 14.51
N ALA A 163 -0.88 -8.09 13.21
CA ALA A 163 -0.32 -9.26 12.53
C ALA A 163 1.12 -9.58 12.94
N LYS A 164 1.85 -8.63 13.55
CA LYS A 164 3.27 -8.79 13.91
C LYS A 164 3.62 -10.13 14.58
N PRO A 165 2.89 -10.62 15.62
CA PRO A 165 3.20 -11.90 16.24
C PRO A 165 3.04 -13.10 15.29
N ALA A 166 2.04 -13.08 14.40
CA ALA A 166 1.87 -14.13 13.38
C ALA A 166 3.05 -14.12 12.40
N ILE A 167 3.47 -12.94 11.93
CA ILE A 167 4.58 -12.83 10.97
C ILE A 167 5.91 -13.25 11.59
N ALA A 168 6.13 -12.90 12.87
CA ALA A 168 7.31 -13.33 13.63
C ALA A 168 7.37 -14.86 13.83
N ALA A 169 6.21 -15.53 13.88
CA ALA A 169 6.09 -16.97 14.08
C ALA A 169 6.33 -17.81 12.80
N LEU A 170 6.32 -17.20 11.60
CA LEU A 170 6.42 -17.93 10.33
C LEU A 170 7.70 -18.79 10.22
N ARG A 171 8.88 -18.17 10.39
CA ARG A 171 10.16 -18.90 10.28
C ARG A 171 10.37 -19.87 11.45
N PRO A 172 10.10 -19.50 12.72
CA PRO A 172 10.17 -20.44 13.83
C PRO A 172 9.27 -21.66 13.66
N ALA A 173 8.06 -21.51 13.10
CA ALA A 173 7.17 -22.64 12.82
C ALA A 173 7.81 -23.63 11.82
N LEU A 174 8.36 -23.14 10.71
CA LEU A 174 9.05 -23.98 9.73
C LEU A 174 10.29 -24.66 10.33
N ALA A 175 11.05 -23.94 11.16
CA ALA A 175 12.20 -24.52 11.85
C ALA A 175 11.79 -25.60 12.85
N ALA A 176 10.65 -25.43 13.52
CA ALA A 176 10.11 -26.43 14.43
C ALA A 176 9.72 -27.72 13.68
N VAL A 177 9.07 -27.61 12.53
CA VAL A 177 8.78 -28.76 11.64
C VAL A 177 10.06 -29.48 11.22
N ALA A 178 11.05 -28.74 10.71
CA ALA A 178 12.31 -29.33 10.25
C ALA A 178 13.08 -30.08 11.35
N ASN A 179 12.90 -29.67 12.61
CA ASN A 179 13.54 -30.29 13.77
C ASN A 179 12.64 -31.29 14.51
N ASN A 180 11.46 -31.63 13.98
CA ASN A 180 10.45 -32.46 14.66
C ASN A 180 10.11 -31.97 16.08
N ASN A 181 10.10 -30.65 16.30
CA ASN A 181 9.81 -30.03 17.60
C ASN A 181 8.34 -29.62 17.67
N THR A 182 7.48 -30.57 18.09
CA THR A 182 6.03 -30.37 18.18
C THR A 182 5.63 -29.28 19.17
N GLU A 183 6.34 -29.14 20.30
CA GLU A 183 6.05 -28.13 21.32
C GLU A 183 6.25 -26.72 20.76
N GLN A 184 7.38 -26.49 20.09
CA GLN A 184 7.68 -25.21 19.47
C GLN A 184 6.74 -24.92 18.30
N LEU A 185 6.35 -25.94 17.52
CA LEU A 185 5.38 -25.77 16.45
C LEU A 185 4.02 -25.33 17.01
N LEU A 186 3.52 -26.03 18.03
CA LEU A 186 2.26 -25.71 18.69
C LEU A 186 2.27 -24.27 19.22
N HIS A 187 3.35 -23.87 19.91
CA HIS A 187 3.52 -22.50 20.39
C HIS A 187 3.40 -21.47 19.25
N ASN A 188 4.10 -21.67 18.14
CA ASN A 188 4.07 -20.75 17.00
C ASN A 188 2.69 -20.69 16.34
N LEU A 189 2.01 -21.84 16.18
CA LEU A 189 0.64 -21.89 15.65
C LEU A 189 -0.35 -21.18 16.58
N THR A 190 -0.19 -21.31 17.91
CA THR A 190 -0.99 -20.56 18.89
C THR A 190 -0.74 -19.05 18.77
N CYS A 191 0.50 -18.61 18.59
CA CYS A 191 0.80 -17.19 18.35
C CYS A 191 0.09 -16.66 17.09
N ILE A 192 0.09 -17.44 16.00
CA ILE A 192 -0.61 -17.10 14.76
C ILE A 192 -2.12 -17.01 14.99
N GLN A 193 -2.71 -18.00 15.66
CA GLN A 193 -4.13 -18.01 16.00
C GLN A 193 -4.54 -16.76 16.81
N LEU A 194 -3.79 -16.43 17.86
CA LEU A 194 -4.09 -15.27 18.70
C LEU A 194 -3.99 -13.95 17.92
N ALA A 195 -2.98 -13.80 17.07
CA ALA A 195 -2.86 -12.62 16.21
C ALA A 195 -4.01 -12.51 15.21
N LEU A 196 -4.48 -13.62 14.61
CA LEU A 196 -5.66 -13.64 13.74
C LEU A 196 -6.94 -13.22 14.48
N GLN A 197 -7.10 -13.63 15.74
CA GLN A 197 -8.22 -13.18 16.57
C GLN A 197 -8.19 -11.66 16.80
N GLU A 198 -7.01 -11.09 17.07
CA GLU A 198 -6.86 -9.64 17.22
C GLU A 198 -7.10 -8.89 15.90
N ILE A 199 -6.60 -9.39 14.76
CA ILE A 199 -6.91 -8.86 13.42
C ILE A 199 -8.43 -8.83 13.19
N TYR A 200 -9.12 -9.93 13.52
CA TYR A 200 -10.56 -10.01 13.36
C TYR A 200 -11.30 -9.00 14.24
N LYS A 201 -10.89 -8.84 15.51
CA LYS A 201 -11.44 -7.82 16.41
C LYS A 201 -11.25 -6.42 15.82
N THR A 202 -10.08 -6.10 15.28
CA THR A 202 -9.85 -4.81 14.61
C THR A 202 -10.76 -4.63 13.40
N LEU A 203 -10.89 -5.64 12.54
CA LEU A 203 -11.76 -5.57 11.36
C LEU A 203 -13.23 -5.32 11.72
N GLN A 204 -13.72 -5.91 12.82
CA GLN A 204 -15.09 -5.69 13.31
C GLN A 204 -15.38 -4.23 13.71
N ARG A 205 -14.34 -3.40 13.88
CA ARG A 205 -14.46 -1.97 14.19
C ARG A 205 -14.66 -1.10 12.96
N MET A 206 -14.59 -1.65 11.74
CA MET A 206 -14.83 -0.91 10.50
C MET A 206 -16.10 -0.04 10.54
N PRO A 207 -17.25 -0.52 11.05
CA PRO A 207 -18.49 0.27 11.08
C PRO A 207 -18.49 1.44 12.09
N GLU A 208 -17.50 1.55 12.99
CA GLU A 208 -17.46 2.62 14.01
C GLU A 208 -17.43 4.01 13.35
N PHE A 209 -16.63 4.18 12.30
CA PHE A 209 -16.49 5.46 11.60
C PHE A 209 -16.40 5.34 10.08
N CYS A 210 -16.65 4.16 9.49
CA CYS A 210 -16.71 3.98 8.04
C CYS A 210 -18.10 3.52 7.60
N SER A 211 -18.91 4.47 7.13
CA SER A 211 -20.22 4.22 6.55
C SER A 211 -20.08 3.52 5.18
N PRO A 212 -20.79 2.40 4.94
CA PRO A 212 -20.76 1.72 3.65
C PRO A 212 -21.14 2.62 2.47
N LEU A 213 -22.08 3.55 2.69
CA LEU A 213 -22.53 4.49 1.65
C LEU A 213 -21.43 5.50 1.30
N ILE A 214 -20.81 6.11 2.31
CA ILE A 214 -19.74 7.09 2.11
C ILE A 214 -18.50 6.40 1.52
N TYR A 215 -18.15 5.22 2.01
CA TYR A 215 -17.08 4.41 1.43
C TYR A 215 -17.32 4.19 -0.06
N TYR A 216 -18.50 3.69 -0.45
CA TYR A 216 -18.80 3.38 -1.85
C TYR A 216 -18.77 4.63 -2.75
N GLN A 217 -19.28 5.76 -2.26
CA GLN A 217 -19.46 6.97 -3.08
C GLN A 217 -18.27 7.93 -3.09
N ARG A 218 -17.50 8.01 -1.99
CA ARG A 218 -16.49 9.06 -1.79
C ARG A 218 -15.08 8.55 -1.57
N VAL A 219 -14.92 7.31 -1.09
CA VAL A 219 -13.59 6.69 -0.85
C VAL A 219 -13.21 5.80 -2.03
N ARG A 220 -14.05 4.80 -2.32
CA ARG A 220 -13.80 3.75 -3.30
C ARG A 220 -13.47 4.24 -4.72
N PRO A 221 -14.07 5.33 -5.25
CA PRO A 221 -13.75 5.78 -6.61
C PRO A 221 -12.27 6.12 -6.81
N PHE A 222 -11.62 6.69 -5.80
CA PHE A 222 -10.23 7.15 -5.91
C PHE A 222 -9.21 6.02 -5.84
N ILE A 223 -9.55 4.88 -5.23
CA ILE A 223 -8.66 3.71 -5.15
C ILE A 223 -8.80 2.76 -6.34
N HIS A 224 -9.68 3.07 -7.30
CA HIS A 224 -9.75 2.32 -8.54
C HIS A 224 -8.49 2.54 -9.38
N GLY A 225 -7.95 1.42 -9.87
CA GLY A 225 -7.03 1.44 -10.99
C GLY A 225 -7.80 1.48 -12.31
N TRP A 226 -7.07 1.30 -13.39
CA TRP A 226 -7.59 1.33 -14.75
C TRP A 226 -7.55 -0.04 -15.43
N ASN A 227 -7.07 -1.09 -14.74
CA ASN A 227 -7.21 -2.47 -15.22
C ASN A 227 -8.67 -2.95 -15.15
N ASN A 228 -9.24 -3.33 -16.31
CA ASN A 228 -10.63 -3.77 -16.45
C ASN A 228 -11.64 -2.76 -15.89
N ASN A 229 -11.35 -1.46 -16.02
CA ASN A 229 -12.24 -0.40 -15.56
C ASN A 229 -13.10 0.11 -16.73
N PRO A 230 -14.45 0.04 -16.66
CA PRO A 230 -15.33 0.49 -17.75
C PRO A 230 -15.16 1.96 -18.13
N SER A 231 -14.73 2.80 -17.19
CA SER A 231 -14.48 4.22 -17.45
C SER A 231 -13.17 4.49 -18.19
N LEU A 232 -12.25 3.52 -18.19
CA LEU A 232 -10.93 3.60 -18.84
C LEU A 232 -10.64 2.24 -19.52
N PRO A 233 -11.40 1.85 -20.56
CA PRO A 233 -11.35 0.50 -21.13
C PRO A 233 -9.97 0.14 -21.70
N ASP A 234 -9.28 1.12 -22.29
CA ASP A 234 -7.94 0.93 -22.85
C ASP A 234 -6.83 1.04 -21.79
N GLY A 235 -7.16 1.50 -20.57
CA GLY A 235 -6.21 1.78 -19.49
C GLY A 235 -5.87 3.26 -19.38
N LEU A 236 -4.70 3.57 -18.81
CA LEU A 236 -4.22 4.94 -18.64
C LEU A 236 -2.95 5.19 -19.47
N TYR A 237 -2.93 6.28 -20.25
CA TYR A 237 -1.75 6.74 -20.96
C TYR A 237 -0.87 7.59 -20.03
N TYR A 238 0.41 7.24 -19.93
CA TYR A 238 1.40 7.97 -19.14
C TYR A 238 2.27 8.79 -20.09
N GLU A 239 1.98 10.09 -20.20
CA GLU A 239 2.68 10.95 -21.14
C GLU A 239 4.17 11.10 -20.79
N GLY A 240 5.02 11.13 -21.82
CA GLY A 240 6.47 11.29 -21.66
C GLY A 240 7.20 10.08 -21.07
N VAL A 241 6.51 8.96 -20.80
CA VAL A 241 7.15 7.71 -20.35
C VAL A 241 7.51 6.85 -21.56
N ASP A 242 8.72 7.03 -22.09
CA ASP A 242 9.21 6.34 -23.29
C ASP A 242 9.12 4.82 -23.20
N ALA A 243 9.33 4.25 -21.99
CA ALA A 243 9.25 2.82 -21.74
C ALA A 243 7.87 2.21 -22.08
N TYR A 244 6.81 3.02 -22.04
CA TYR A 244 5.47 2.59 -22.39
C TYR A 244 5.11 2.79 -23.87
N GLN A 245 5.99 3.44 -24.66
CA GLN A 245 5.83 3.61 -26.10
C GLN A 245 4.44 4.17 -26.50
N ASN A 246 3.94 5.12 -25.72
CA ASN A 246 2.61 5.72 -25.88
C ASN A 246 1.45 4.69 -25.88
N LYS A 247 1.61 3.55 -25.20
CA LYS A 247 0.55 2.57 -24.96
C LYS A 247 -0.07 2.82 -23.60
N ALA A 248 -1.39 2.69 -23.52
CA ALA A 248 -2.08 2.69 -22.25
C ALA A 248 -1.64 1.49 -21.40
N GLN A 249 -1.46 1.74 -20.11
CA GLN A 249 -1.09 0.71 -19.15
C GLN A 249 -2.33 0.22 -18.40
N GLN A 250 -2.29 -1.03 -17.95
CA GLN A 250 -3.41 -1.71 -17.29
C GLN A 250 -2.96 -2.10 -15.87
N PHE A 251 -3.13 -1.18 -14.91
CA PHE A 251 -2.76 -1.42 -13.52
C PHE A 251 -3.99 -1.54 -12.62
N ARG A 252 -3.92 -2.48 -11.68
CA ARG A 252 -4.94 -2.69 -10.66
C ARG A 252 -4.83 -1.59 -9.60
N GLY A 253 -5.98 -1.19 -9.08
CA GLY A 253 -6.04 -0.24 -7.98
C GLY A 253 -5.64 -0.86 -6.66
N GLU A 254 -5.79 -0.10 -5.60
CA GLU A 254 -5.57 -0.58 -4.25
C GLU A 254 -6.63 -1.62 -3.86
N THR A 255 -6.18 -2.63 -3.11
CA THR A 255 -7.03 -3.65 -2.50
C THR A 255 -6.29 -4.30 -1.34
N GLY A 256 -7.04 -4.74 -0.31
CA GLY A 256 -6.50 -5.55 0.78
C GLY A 256 -5.81 -6.85 0.33
N ALA A 257 -6.10 -7.36 -0.87
CA ALA A 257 -5.40 -8.51 -1.44
C ALA A 257 -3.91 -8.25 -1.74
N GLN A 258 -3.47 -6.99 -1.74
CA GLN A 258 -2.07 -6.59 -1.84
C GLN A 258 -1.35 -6.62 -0.48
N SER A 259 -2.06 -6.81 0.65
CA SER A 259 -1.42 -7.12 1.93
C SER A 259 -0.72 -8.48 1.87
N THR A 260 0.43 -8.58 2.52
CA THR A 260 1.24 -9.82 2.54
C THR A 260 0.82 -10.79 3.65
N ILE A 261 -0.03 -10.36 4.60
CA ILE A 261 -0.42 -11.18 5.77
C ILE A 261 -1.00 -12.53 5.34
N ILE A 262 -2.13 -12.50 4.62
CA ILE A 262 -2.85 -13.73 4.26
C ILE A 262 -2.02 -14.60 3.31
N PRO A 263 -1.41 -14.07 2.23
CA PRO A 263 -0.53 -14.88 1.38
C PRO A 263 0.62 -15.56 2.12
N ALA A 264 1.19 -14.93 3.16
CA ALA A 264 2.26 -15.52 3.95
C ALA A 264 1.75 -16.67 4.84
N LEU A 265 0.56 -16.52 5.42
CA LEU A 265 -0.09 -17.55 6.22
C LEU A 265 -0.54 -18.73 5.36
N ASP A 266 -1.16 -18.47 4.22
CA ASP A 266 -1.54 -19.51 3.24
C ASP A 266 -0.30 -20.32 2.83
N THR A 267 0.80 -19.63 2.53
CA THR A 267 2.06 -20.28 2.14
C THR A 267 2.64 -21.13 3.29
N LEU A 268 2.60 -20.63 4.53
CA LEU A 268 3.07 -21.38 5.70
C LEU A 268 2.25 -22.65 5.92
N LEU A 269 0.92 -22.52 5.90
CA LEU A 269 -0.03 -23.61 6.19
C LEU A 269 -0.22 -24.56 5.00
N GLY A 270 0.42 -24.29 3.86
CA GLY A 270 0.28 -25.10 2.66
C GLY A 270 -1.13 -25.05 2.05
N ILE A 271 -1.87 -23.96 2.26
CA ILE A 271 -3.20 -23.74 1.68
C ILE A 271 -3.03 -23.46 0.19
N GLU A 272 -3.57 -24.35 -0.63
CA GLU A 272 -3.59 -24.21 -2.08
C GLU A 272 -4.99 -23.79 -2.55
N HIS A 273 -5.05 -22.72 -3.33
CA HIS A 273 -6.29 -22.27 -3.98
C HIS A 273 -6.49 -23.02 -5.29
N GLU A 274 -7.75 -23.23 -5.66
CA GLU A 274 -8.13 -23.84 -6.94
C GLU A 274 -7.53 -23.07 -8.12
N ASP A 275 -7.28 -23.76 -9.24
CA ASP A 275 -6.67 -23.14 -10.42
C ASP A 275 -7.72 -22.37 -11.23
N ASP A 276 -8.10 -21.20 -10.72
CA ASP A 276 -9.18 -20.37 -11.20
C ASP A 276 -8.74 -18.90 -11.40
N PRO A 277 -9.63 -18.02 -11.93
CA PRO A 277 -9.31 -16.59 -12.09
C PRO A 277 -8.95 -15.88 -10.78
N LEU A 278 -9.44 -16.35 -9.63
CA LEU A 278 -9.12 -15.75 -8.33
C LEU A 278 -7.66 -16.01 -7.96
N LYS A 279 -7.16 -17.23 -8.15
CA LYS A 279 -5.73 -17.53 -7.91
C LYS A 279 -4.82 -16.68 -8.79
N ALA A 280 -5.13 -16.54 -10.08
CA ALA A 280 -4.38 -15.68 -10.99
C ALA A 280 -4.36 -14.21 -10.51
N TYR A 281 -5.52 -13.72 -10.06
CA TYR A 281 -5.65 -12.39 -9.48
C TYR A 281 -4.80 -12.21 -8.21
N LEU A 282 -4.86 -13.15 -7.26
CA LEU A 282 -4.07 -13.10 -6.01
C LEU A 282 -2.56 -13.15 -6.27
N LEU A 283 -2.11 -13.93 -7.26
CA LEU A 283 -0.71 -13.94 -7.68
C LEU A 283 -0.29 -12.61 -8.32
N GLU A 284 -1.15 -12.01 -9.14
CA GLU A 284 -0.92 -10.69 -9.73
C GLU A 284 -0.73 -9.62 -8.65
N MET A 285 -1.51 -9.67 -7.55
CA MET A 285 -1.43 -8.70 -6.45
C MET A 285 -0.05 -8.66 -5.78
N ARG A 286 0.73 -9.74 -5.86
CA ARG A 286 2.10 -9.77 -5.34
C ARG A 286 2.99 -8.74 -6.02
N ASN A 287 2.74 -8.39 -7.29
CA ASN A 287 3.51 -7.39 -8.03
C ASN A 287 3.41 -5.97 -7.46
N TYR A 288 2.43 -5.72 -6.59
CA TYR A 288 2.17 -4.43 -5.94
C TYR A 288 2.76 -4.39 -4.52
N MET A 289 3.24 -5.52 -3.99
CA MET A 289 3.86 -5.62 -2.68
C MET A 289 5.30 -5.08 -2.71
N PRO A 290 5.82 -4.54 -1.58
CA PRO A 290 7.23 -4.28 -1.41
C PRO A 290 8.10 -5.51 -1.76
N THR A 291 9.24 -5.29 -2.38
CA THR A 291 10.12 -6.38 -2.86
C THR A 291 10.53 -7.34 -1.75
N GLN A 292 10.80 -6.83 -0.55
CA GLN A 292 11.18 -7.64 0.60
C GLN A 292 10.04 -8.58 1.03
N HIS A 293 8.79 -8.15 0.88
CA HIS A 293 7.61 -8.96 1.19
C HIS A 293 7.44 -10.10 0.18
N ARG A 294 7.59 -9.81 -1.12
CA ARG A 294 7.63 -10.84 -2.19
C ARG A 294 8.74 -11.86 -1.97
N ASN A 295 9.92 -11.39 -1.57
CA ASN A 295 11.06 -12.26 -1.28
C ASN A 295 10.76 -13.20 -0.10
N LEU A 296 10.09 -12.72 0.95
CA LEU A 296 9.64 -13.57 2.04
C LEU A 296 8.67 -14.65 1.55
N LEU A 297 7.64 -14.29 0.77
CA LEU A 297 6.69 -15.26 0.22
C LEU A 297 7.39 -16.35 -0.60
N THR A 298 8.35 -15.95 -1.43
CA THR A 298 9.15 -16.89 -2.23
C THR A 298 9.96 -17.84 -1.33
N GLN A 299 10.61 -17.31 -0.29
CA GLN A 299 11.39 -18.12 0.65
C GLN A 299 10.52 -19.10 1.45
N LEU A 300 9.29 -18.72 1.81
CA LEU A 300 8.34 -19.61 2.48
C LEU A 300 7.87 -20.73 1.53
N GLY A 301 7.61 -20.41 0.26
CA GLY A 301 7.11 -21.39 -0.72
C GLY A 301 8.13 -22.44 -1.18
N CYS A 302 9.42 -22.23 -0.96
CA CYS A 302 10.47 -23.18 -1.38
C CYS A 302 10.71 -24.35 -0.40
N ARG A 303 9.90 -24.56 0.64
CA ARG A 303 10.24 -25.52 1.73
C ARG A 303 9.08 -26.39 2.19
N THR A 304 9.42 -27.48 2.87
CA THR A 304 8.52 -28.52 3.38
C THR A 304 7.28 -27.91 4.05
N LYS A 305 6.10 -28.28 3.55
CA LYS A 305 4.80 -27.81 4.04
C LYS A 305 4.63 -28.14 5.52
N VAL A 306 4.00 -27.24 6.28
CA VAL A 306 3.46 -27.58 7.61
C VAL A 306 2.20 -28.42 7.34
N ALA A 307 2.35 -29.75 7.36
CA ALA A 307 1.25 -30.71 7.17
C ALA A 307 0.84 -31.33 8.51
#